data_AF-A0A2G4RDS1-F1
#
_entry.id   AF-A0A2G4RDS1-F1
#
_cell.length_a   1.000
_cell.length_b   1.000
_cell.length_c   1.000
_cell.angle_alpha   90.00
_cell.angle_beta   90.00
_cell.angle_gamma   90.00
#
_symmetry.space_group_name_H-M   'P 1'
#
loop_
_entity.id
_entity.type
_entity.pdbx_description
1 polymer ?
#
loop_
_entity_poly.entity_id
_entity_poly.type
_entity_poly.pdbx_seq_one_letter_code
_entity_poly.pdbx_strand_id
1 'polypeptide(L)'
;MADADASLNSGDNTEHRGSFLDVGGKQFAIGLTWYFIPHERAKESAKRQAHATGCDLYCLNKYVDGSSIQCGLGSTADHQKPKMPPLATAFLQVADGSNILACLNTDQGADDEFYLVAIREGAILSSHDGLINGLDAARSALAELLSDEVEWDQIIVSQEFEDISSEISMAEDAELTTTTLLDLFSDVKKFSITLKSANSSNFVNYLTATVLLGVVIGGIYWMYERHEESKRKAAILAEMKAKQKHKKVGVIVPLPVFPWEGVVHGIYPIDACIEAIKETPIVLAGWNTKVISCRPVNDTDPSDNLWEIQSILDRTYGSISWLPYEFNVGNAHPSIKEAGKNFVVSRPVHFHFPKQNVMGHDIKTDSTVVIRRHLIENFEERGVPITSDTIVGTTYRKPGTHGRTDRFSIEKHVSFSFETSFDPVDLYQYIAPIPALRADEVSFDPNTLTWKISATAYERLPIPVISGVIFAQESLEEHRAKLKIKKSEAGGGAPTESKNQAPVPNASGMKSASKSGVNSGAQ
;
A
#
# COMPACT_ATOMS: atom_id res chain seq x y z
N MET A 1 32.84 -8.04 54.39
CA MET A 1 32.54 -9.47 54.27
C MET A 1 31.19 -9.69 54.97
N ALA A 2 30.13 -9.38 54.25
CA ALA A 2 28.73 -9.57 54.62
C ALA A 2 27.95 -9.35 53.33
N ASP A 3 27.27 -10.41 52.87
CA ASP A 3 26.41 -10.42 51.71
C ASP A 3 25.23 -9.47 51.91
N ALA A 4 24.99 -8.62 50.91
CA ALA A 4 23.79 -7.80 50.83
C ALA A 4 22.88 -8.40 49.75
N ASP A 5 21.90 -9.18 50.22
CA ASP A 5 20.69 -9.52 49.50
C ASP A 5 19.96 -8.23 49.09
N ALA A 6 20.01 -7.89 47.80
CA ALA A 6 19.12 -6.91 47.20
C ALA A 6 18.00 -7.65 46.48
N SER A 7 17.02 -8.13 47.26
CA SER A 7 15.72 -8.53 46.74
C SER A 7 14.98 -7.27 46.27
N LEU A 8 15.01 -7.00 44.96
CA LEU A 8 14.11 -6.04 44.32
C LEU A 8 12.69 -6.62 44.34
N ASN A 9 11.99 -6.29 45.42
CA ASN A 9 10.55 -6.50 45.57
C ASN A 9 9.84 -5.33 44.88
N SER A 10 9.73 -5.36 43.56
CA SER A 10 8.83 -4.47 42.81
C SER A 10 7.45 -5.09 42.78
N GLY A 11 6.67 -4.84 43.82
CA GLY A 11 5.22 -5.05 43.82
C GLY A 11 4.59 -4.02 42.91
N ASP A 12 4.60 -4.29 41.61
CA ASP A 12 3.79 -3.57 40.63
C ASP A 12 2.57 -4.45 40.33
N ASN A 13 1.38 -3.93 40.62
CA ASN A 13 0.13 -4.55 40.21
C ASN A 13 0.03 -4.39 38.69
N THR A 14 0.67 -5.28 37.95
CA THR A 14 0.53 -5.37 36.50
C THR A 14 -0.90 -5.81 36.20
N GLU A 15 -1.78 -4.83 35.98
CA GLU A 15 -3.02 -4.98 35.22
C GLU A 15 -2.74 -5.79 33.95
N HIS A 16 -3.65 -6.72 33.69
CA HIS A 16 -3.61 -7.78 32.67
C HIS A 16 -2.68 -7.53 31.47
N ARG A 17 -1.48 -8.13 31.51
CA ARG A 17 -0.68 -8.37 30.30
C ARG A 17 -1.55 -9.18 29.34
N GLY A 18 -1.75 -8.66 28.13
CA GLY A 18 -2.44 -9.36 27.06
C GLY A 18 -1.84 -10.74 26.88
N SER A 19 -2.65 -11.77 27.08
CA SER A 19 -2.26 -13.18 27.00
C SER A 19 -2.56 -13.80 25.64
N PHE A 20 -3.25 -13.02 24.81
CA PHE A 20 -3.49 -13.28 23.40
C PHE A 20 -3.50 -11.95 22.63
N LEU A 21 -3.24 -12.03 21.32
CA LEU A 21 -3.32 -10.92 20.38
C LEU A 21 -4.26 -11.27 19.22
N ASP A 22 -5.12 -10.34 18.82
CA ASP A 22 -5.98 -10.52 17.64
C ASP A 22 -5.39 -9.85 16.40
N VAL A 23 -4.75 -10.63 15.53
CA VAL A 23 -4.16 -10.13 14.28
C VAL A 23 -5.07 -10.51 13.12
N GLY A 24 -5.74 -9.51 12.52
CA GLY A 24 -6.59 -9.71 11.34
C GLY A 24 -7.84 -10.56 11.59
N GLY A 25 -8.42 -10.49 12.80
CA GLY A 25 -9.59 -11.28 13.20
C GLY A 25 -9.24 -12.71 13.64
N LYS A 26 -7.98 -12.97 13.96
CA LYS A 26 -7.46 -14.25 14.42
C LYS A 26 -6.69 -14.08 15.71
N GLN A 27 -7.08 -14.83 16.73
CA GLN A 27 -6.44 -14.82 18.04
C GLN A 27 -5.18 -15.70 18.06
N PHE A 28 -4.08 -15.16 18.56
CA PHE A 28 -2.80 -15.80 18.78
C PHE A 28 -2.44 -15.77 20.27
N ALA A 29 -1.85 -16.84 20.79
CA ALA A 29 -1.33 -16.85 22.16
C ALA A 29 0.04 -16.18 22.20
N ILE A 30 0.26 -15.34 23.20
CA ILE A 30 1.53 -14.64 23.48
C ILE A 30 1.87 -14.82 24.96
N GLY A 31 3.09 -14.48 25.37
CA GLY A 31 3.46 -14.61 26.79
C GLY A 31 3.69 -16.07 27.21
N LEU A 32 4.02 -16.97 26.28
CA LEU A 32 4.23 -18.37 26.65
C LEU A 32 5.58 -18.55 27.34
N THR A 33 5.63 -19.42 28.33
CA THR A 33 6.90 -19.78 28.95
C THR A 33 7.54 -20.94 28.20
N TRP A 34 8.71 -20.69 27.61
CA TRP A 34 9.40 -21.66 26.77
C TRP A 34 10.46 -22.45 27.56
N TYR A 35 10.50 -23.77 27.37
CA TYR A 35 11.47 -24.68 27.99
C TYR A 35 11.98 -25.69 26.97
N PHE A 36 13.25 -26.07 27.07
CA PHE A 36 13.77 -27.23 26.36
C PHE A 36 13.37 -28.51 27.07
N ILE A 37 12.92 -29.50 26.30
CA ILE A 37 12.57 -30.83 26.78
C ILE A 37 13.21 -31.90 25.88
N PRO A 38 13.48 -33.10 26.42
CA PRO A 38 13.95 -34.21 25.62
C PRO A 38 12.96 -34.55 24.49
N HIS A 39 13.48 -34.82 23.29
CA HIS A 39 12.68 -35.27 22.15
C HIS A 39 11.94 -36.58 22.47
N GLU A 40 12.60 -37.48 23.22
CA GLU A 40 11.98 -38.70 23.73
C GLU A 40 10.83 -38.38 24.67
N ARG A 41 9.63 -38.85 24.33
CA ARG A 41 8.41 -38.62 25.13
C ARG A 41 8.11 -37.12 25.33
N ALA A 42 8.42 -36.29 24.33
CA ALA A 42 8.21 -34.83 24.40
C ALA A 42 6.79 -34.44 24.83
N LYS A 43 5.78 -35.22 24.43
CA LYS A 43 4.39 -34.96 24.84
C LYS A 43 4.18 -35.19 26.35
N GLU A 44 4.68 -36.29 26.89
CA GLU A 44 4.59 -36.61 28.32
C GLU A 44 5.41 -35.62 29.16
N SER A 45 6.61 -35.26 28.68
CA SER A 45 7.49 -34.28 29.31
C SER A 45 6.86 -32.88 29.35
N ALA A 46 6.31 -32.41 28.23
CA ALA A 46 5.60 -31.12 28.18
C ALA A 46 4.37 -31.09 29.09
N LYS A 47 3.61 -32.19 29.16
CA LYS A 47 2.49 -32.30 30.11
C LYS A 47 2.98 -32.23 31.55
N ARG A 48 4.02 -32.99 31.91
CA ARG A 48 4.59 -32.98 33.27
C ARG A 48 5.08 -31.57 33.63
N GLN A 49 5.73 -30.89 32.69
CA GLN A 49 6.20 -29.52 32.89
C GLN A 49 5.02 -28.56 33.08
N ALA A 50 4.00 -28.62 32.22
CA ALA A 50 2.79 -27.81 32.36
C ALA A 50 2.14 -27.98 33.73
N HIS A 51 1.97 -29.23 34.19
CA HIS A 51 1.46 -29.53 35.53
C HIS A 51 2.34 -28.97 36.65
N ALA A 52 3.65 -29.08 36.52
CA ALA A 52 4.60 -28.58 37.52
C ALA A 52 4.59 -27.06 37.64
N THR A 53 4.33 -26.34 36.54
CA THR A 53 4.27 -24.87 36.49
C THR A 53 2.85 -24.32 36.70
N GLY A 54 1.85 -25.18 36.93
CA GLY A 54 0.45 -24.76 37.07
C GLY A 54 -0.24 -24.37 35.76
N CYS A 55 0.38 -24.65 34.61
CA CYS A 55 -0.17 -24.42 33.28
C CYS A 55 -1.05 -25.59 32.83
N ASP A 56 -2.15 -25.32 32.12
CA ASP A 56 -3.06 -26.34 31.60
C ASP A 56 -3.06 -26.47 30.06
N LEU A 57 -2.27 -25.63 29.38
CA LEU A 57 -2.01 -25.68 27.95
C LEU A 57 -0.51 -25.85 27.66
N TYR A 58 -0.19 -26.55 26.58
CA TYR A 58 1.17 -26.67 26.07
C TYR A 58 1.19 -26.72 24.54
N CYS A 59 2.26 -26.27 23.92
CA CYS A 59 2.59 -26.54 22.53
C CYS A 59 4.01 -27.14 22.42
N LEU A 60 4.34 -27.69 21.24
CA LEU A 60 5.64 -28.27 20.97
C LEU A 60 6.20 -27.61 19.71
N ASN A 61 7.29 -26.88 19.86
CA ASN A 61 8.11 -26.34 18.79
C ASN A 61 9.16 -27.38 18.38
N LYS A 62 9.09 -27.82 17.12
CA LYS A 62 9.94 -28.85 16.53
C LYS A 62 11.02 -28.29 15.60
N TYR A 63 11.15 -26.97 15.51
CA TYR A 63 12.15 -26.30 14.67
C TYR A 63 13.53 -26.25 15.32
N VAL A 64 13.64 -26.63 16.60
CA VAL A 64 14.91 -26.82 17.30
C VAL A 64 15.57 -28.12 16.84
N ASP A 65 16.90 -28.12 16.75
CA ASP A 65 17.75 -29.25 16.38
C ASP A 65 17.28 -30.61 16.92
N GLY A 66 17.37 -31.64 16.08
CA GLY A 66 16.69 -32.94 16.24
C GLY A 66 16.93 -33.74 17.53
N SER A 67 17.84 -33.29 18.42
CA SER A 67 18.05 -33.85 19.75
C SER A 67 17.14 -33.27 20.85
N SER A 68 16.61 -32.05 20.68
CA SER A 68 15.78 -31.35 21.67
C SER A 68 14.51 -30.79 21.02
N ILE A 69 13.45 -30.68 21.82
CA ILE A 69 12.21 -30.01 21.41
C ILE A 69 11.99 -28.89 22.41
N GLN A 70 11.46 -27.76 21.95
CA GLN A 70 11.04 -26.71 22.87
C GLN A 70 9.54 -26.82 23.12
N CYS A 71 9.11 -26.71 24.38
CA CYS A 71 7.70 -26.62 24.73
C CYS A 71 7.34 -25.22 25.23
N GLY A 72 6.29 -24.64 24.66
CA GLY A 72 5.69 -23.40 25.16
C GLY A 72 4.51 -23.74 26.05
N LEU A 73 4.51 -23.21 27.27
CA LEU A 73 3.47 -23.44 28.27
C LEU A 73 2.52 -22.25 28.33
N GLY A 74 1.23 -22.52 28.43
CA GLY A 74 0.18 -21.51 28.48
C GLY A 74 -0.93 -21.89 29.46
N SER A 75 -1.83 -20.96 29.72
CA SER A 75 -2.87 -21.11 30.74
C SER A 75 -4.23 -20.62 30.25
N THR A 76 -5.28 -21.40 30.49
CA THR A 76 -6.66 -20.94 30.28
C THR A 76 -7.10 -19.89 31.29
N ALA A 77 -6.43 -19.80 32.45
CA ALA A 77 -6.64 -18.71 33.40
C ALA A 77 -6.25 -17.35 32.78
N ASP A 78 -5.25 -17.36 31.91
CA ASP A 78 -4.83 -16.22 31.12
C ASP A 78 -5.61 -16.16 29.80
N HIS A 79 -6.89 -16.55 29.75
CA HIS A 79 -7.74 -16.45 28.55
C HIS A 79 -7.27 -17.18 27.27
N GLN A 80 -6.16 -17.92 27.30
CA GLN A 80 -5.68 -18.72 26.18
C GLN A 80 -6.58 -19.96 26.01
N LYS A 81 -6.66 -20.48 24.79
CA LYS A 81 -7.58 -21.60 24.46
C LYS A 81 -6.87 -22.74 23.75
N PRO A 82 -7.29 -23.99 23.95
CA PRO A 82 -6.84 -25.10 23.10
C PRO A 82 -7.08 -24.78 21.61
N LYS A 83 -6.14 -25.19 20.76
CA LYS A 83 -6.06 -24.91 19.31
C LYS A 83 -5.69 -23.46 18.94
N MET A 84 -5.49 -22.56 19.89
CA MET A 84 -4.94 -21.24 19.61
C MET A 84 -3.47 -21.38 19.16
N PRO A 85 -3.05 -20.76 18.05
CA PRO A 85 -1.67 -20.76 17.61
C PRO A 85 -0.81 -19.81 18.47
N PRO A 86 0.38 -20.21 18.95
CA PRO A 86 1.34 -19.28 19.54
C PRO A 86 1.90 -18.32 18.49
N LEU A 87 1.96 -17.02 18.80
CA LEU A 87 2.45 -16.00 17.88
C LEU A 87 3.94 -16.19 17.58
N ALA A 88 4.78 -16.45 18.60
CA ALA A 88 6.20 -16.73 18.41
C ALA A 88 6.46 -17.91 17.44
N THR A 89 5.60 -18.94 17.44
CA THR A 89 5.73 -20.05 16.48
C THR A 89 5.26 -19.71 15.07
N ALA A 90 4.46 -18.65 14.91
CA ALA A 90 4.09 -18.14 13.60
C ALA A 90 5.30 -17.48 12.92
N PHE A 91 6.13 -16.72 13.67
CA PHE A 91 7.38 -16.15 13.17
C PHE A 91 8.35 -17.24 12.67
N LEU A 92 8.54 -18.31 13.45
CA LEU A 92 9.33 -19.48 13.04
C LEU A 92 8.87 -20.08 11.70
N GLN A 93 7.57 -20.08 11.42
CA GLN A 93 7.03 -20.64 10.18
C GLN A 93 7.25 -19.71 8.97
N VAL A 94 7.35 -18.40 9.20
CA VAL A 94 7.60 -17.41 8.13
C VAL A 94 9.07 -17.39 7.73
N ALA A 95 9.96 -17.55 8.70
CA ALA A 95 11.40 -17.36 8.53
C ALA A 95 12.20 -18.67 8.34
N ASP A 96 11.53 -19.81 8.20
CA ASP A 96 12.13 -21.13 7.89
C ASP A 96 13.28 -21.57 8.83
N GLY A 97 13.26 -21.10 10.08
CA GLY A 97 14.22 -21.50 11.12
C GLY A 97 15.44 -20.61 11.31
N SER A 98 15.52 -19.45 10.64
CA SER A 98 16.60 -18.46 10.84
C SER A 98 16.55 -17.76 12.22
N ASN A 99 17.63 -17.06 12.58
CA ASN A 99 17.69 -16.20 13.75
C ASN A 99 16.88 -14.93 13.52
N ILE A 100 15.81 -14.73 14.29
CA ILE A 100 14.86 -13.64 14.09
C ILE A 100 14.73 -12.82 15.35
N LEU A 101 14.80 -11.51 15.19
CA LEU A 101 14.41 -10.54 16.19
C LEU A 101 13.25 -9.72 15.65
N ALA A 102 12.10 -9.72 16.31
CA ALA A 102 10.94 -8.96 15.85
C ALA A 102 10.35 -8.10 16.97
N CYS A 103 10.11 -6.82 16.68
CA CYS A 103 9.46 -5.87 17.58
C CYS A 103 8.41 -5.06 16.81
N LEU A 104 7.14 -5.43 16.97
CA LEU A 104 6.04 -4.95 16.12
C LEU A 104 4.90 -4.37 16.94
N ASN A 105 4.32 -3.29 16.44
CA ASN A 105 3.17 -2.61 17.02
C ASN A 105 1.93 -3.51 16.91
N THR A 106 1.14 -3.59 17.98
CA THR A 106 -0.02 -4.48 18.04
C THR A 106 -1.31 -3.89 17.48
N ASP A 107 -1.40 -2.56 17.28
CA ASP A 107 -2.61 -1.82 16.85
C ASP A 107 -3.86 -2.05 17.76
N GLN A 108 -3.73 -2.77 18.88
CA GLN A 108 -4.87 -3.21 19.72
C GLN A 108 -5.12 -2.32 20.94
N GLY A 109 -4.19 -1.42 21.26
CA GLY A 109 -4.21 -0.55 22.44
C GLY A 109 -4.44 0.92 22.11
N ALA A 110 -4.83 1.70 23.12
CA ALA A 110 -4.81 3.16 23.08
C ALA A 110 -3.40 3.74 23.31
N ASP A 111 -2.45 2.86 23.64
CA ASP A 111 -1.06 3.17 23.96
C ASP A 111 -0.12 2.41 23.01
N ASP A 112 1.09 2.94 22.81
CA ASP A 112 2.16 2.38 21.98
C ASP A 112 2.63 0.99 22.51
N GLU A 113 1.85 -0.06 22.28
CA GLU A 113 2.13 -1.43 22.70
C GLU A 113 2.82 -2.22 21.58
N PHE A 114 3.96 -2.82 21.91
CA PHE A 114 4.77 -3.59 20.97
C PHE A 114 4.90 -5.04 21.41
N TYR A 115 4.69 -5.96 20.48
CA TYR A 115 5.04 -7.36 20.66
C TYR A 115 6.51 -7.58 20.31
N LEU A 116 7.29 -8.04 21.29
CA LEU A 116 8.68 -8.43 21.12
C LEU A 116 8.81 -9.96 21.11
N VAL A 117 9.47 -10.48 20.07
CA VAL A 117 9.90 -11.87 20.02
C VAL A 117 11.34 -12.03 19.55
N ALA A 118 12.08 -12.91 20.23
CA ALA A 118 13.47 -13.24 19.87
C ALA A 118 13.64 -14.75 19.71
N ILE A 119 14.16 -15.16 18.55
CA ILE A 119 14.29 -16.55 18.12
C ILE A 119 15.72 -16.81 17.66
N ARG A 120 16.39 -17.78 18.26
CA ARG A 120 17.77 -18.18 17.91
C ARG A 120 17.80 -19.67 17.64
N GLU A 121 18.37 -20.08 16.50
CA GLU A 121 18.54 -21.48 16.08
C GLU A 121 17.22 -22.27 16.18
N GLY A 122 16.12 -21.65 15.73
CA GLY A 122 14.78 -22.24 15.82
C GLY A 122 14.15 -22.29 17.22
N ALA A 123 14.84 -21.82 18.26
CA ALA A 123 14.38 -21.76 19.65
C ALA A 123 13.92 -20.35 20.05
N ILE A 124 12.77 -20.25 20.70
CA ILE A 124 12.19 -19.00 21.18
C ILE A 124 12.78 -18.65 22.55
N LEU A 125 13.33 -17.45 22.75
CA LEU A 125 13.88 -17.04 24.04
C LEU A 125 12.76 -16.76 25.05
N SER A 126 12.81 -17.41 26.21
CA SER A 126 11.70 -17.45 27.17
C SER A 126 11.29 -16.09 27.76
N SER A 127 12.18 -15.10 27.76
CA SER A 127 11.90 -13.74 28.24
C SER A 127 11.43 -12.78 27.14
N HIS A 128 11.39 -13.23 25.89
CA HIS A 128 11.14 -12.42 24.71
C HIS A 128 10.04 -13.08 23.86
N ASP A 129 8.87 -13.29 24.46
CA ASP A 129 7.61 -13.64 23.78
C ASP A 129 6.50 -12.88 24.51
N GLY A 130 6.38 -11.57 24.29
CA GLY A 130 5.47 -10.76 25.11
C GLY A 130 5.29 -9.32 24.65
N LEU A 131 4.43 -8.61 25.35
CA LEU A 131 4.11 -7.20 25.10
C LEU A 131 5.02 -6.28 25.90
N ILE A 132 5.42 -5.18 25.28
CA ILE A 132 6.18 -4.09 25.86
C ILE A 132 5.37 -2.82 25.65
N ASN A 133 5.14 -2.11 26.75
CA ASN A 133 4.36 -0.88 26.73
C ASN A 133 5.30 0.32 26.57
N GLY A 134 5.04 1.14 25.57
CA GLY A 134 5.78 2.35 25.26
C GLY A 134 6.92 2.12 24.27
N LEU A 135 7.04 3.06 23.33
CA LEU A 135 8.08 3.04 22.29
C LEU A 135 9.49 3.04 22.88
N ASP A 136 9.76 3.86 23.90
CA ASP A 136 11.10 3.95 24.51
C ASP A 136 11.53 2.64 25.20
N ALA A 137 10.59 1.94 25.84
CA ALA A 137 10.85 0.65 26.46
C ALA A 137 11.09 -0.43 25.39
N ALA A 138 10.32 -0.42 24.32
CA ALA A 138 10.50 -1.32 23.18
C ALA A 138 11.85 -1.08 22.49
N ARG A 139 12.24 0.18 22.28
CA ARG A 139 13.56 0.58 21.76
C ARG A 139 14.70 0.10 22.64
N SER A 140 14.57 0.28 23.97
CA SER A 140 15.59 -0.16 24.92
C SER A 140 15.77 -1.68 24.92
N ALA A 141 14.66 -2.44 24.91
CA ALA A 141 14.69 -3.89 24.86
C ALA A 141 15.25 -4.42 23.52
N LEU A 142 14.91 -3.76 22.41
CA LEU A 142 15.46 -4.10 21.10
C LEU A 142 16.97 -3.82 21.05
N ALA A 143 17.42 -2.66 21.55
CA ALA A 143 18.83 -2.29 21.59
C ALA A 143 19.67 -3.23 22.46
N GLU A 144 19.12 -3.68 23.60
CA GLU A 144 19.76 -4.69 24.46
C GLU A 144 20.03 -5.98 23.68
N LEU A 145 19.03 -6.51 22.96
CA LEU A 145 19.14 -7.73 22.17
C LEU A 145 20.04 -7.61 20.93
N LEU A 146 20.17 -6.40 20.40
CA LEU A 146 21.10 -6.08 19.30
C LEU A 146 22.54 -5.90 19.79
N SER A 147 22.72 -5.54 21.07
CA SER A 147 24.05 -5.37 21.67
C SER A 147 24.71 -6.68 22.11
N ASP A 148 23.92 -7.75 22.21
CA ASP A 148 24.44 -9.11 22.40
C ASP A 148 25.37 -9.48 21.22
N GLU A 149 26.44 -10.24 21.47
CA GLU A 149 27.37 -10.75 20.44
C GLU A 149 26.74 -11.81 19.50
N VAL A 150 25.42 -11.81 19.33
CA VAL A 150 24.69 -12.78 18.53
C VAL A 150 24.28 -12.18 17.19
N GLU A 151 24.61 -12.89 16.12
CA GLU A 151 24.22 -12.53 14.75
C GLU A 151 22.74 -12.88 14.51
N TRP A 152 21.98 -11.86 14.09
CA TRP A 152 20.57 -11.98 13.69
C TRP A 152 20.48 -12.02 12.17
N ASP A 153 19.80 -13.01 11.61
CA ASP A 153 19.62 -13.12 10.16
C ASP A 153 18.53 -12.15 9.66
N GLN A 154 17.46 -11.99 10.46
CA GLN A 154 16.31 -11.16 10.13
C GLN A 154 15.89 -10.29 11.32
N ILE A 155 15.68 -9.01 11.05
CA ILE A 155 15.19 -8.05 12.03
C ILE A 155 13.90 -7.45 11.50
N ILE A 156 12.79 -7.70 12.19
CA ILE A 156 11.45 -7.32 11.75
C ILE A 156 10.88 -6.27 12.70
N VAL A 157 10.73 -5.04 12.23
CA VAL A 157 10.27 -3.93 13.08
C VAL A 157 9.10 -3.18 12.44
N SER A 158 8.36 -2.45 13.26
CA SER A 158 7.36 -1.51 12.72
C SER A 158 7.99 -0.21 12.22
N GLN A 159 7.19 0.62 11.53
CA GLN A 159 7.62 1.90 10.96
C GLN A 159 8.12 2.91 12.00
N GLU A 160 7.67 2.81 13.26
CA GLU A 160 8.11 3.67 14.37
C GLU A 160 9.59 3.48 14.75
N PHE A 161 10.23 2.43 14.21
CA PHE A 161 11.65 2.13 14.36
C PHE A 161 12.49 2.52 13.13
N GLU A 162 11.90 3.16 12.12
CA GLU A 162 12.61 3.54 10.87
C GLU A 162 13.81 4.45 11.13
N ASP A 163 13.72 5.35 12.11
CA ASP A 163 14.83 6.25 12.50
C ASP A 163 16.05 5.48 13.03
N ILE A 164 15.82 4.33 13.67
CA ILE A 164 16.85 3.51 14.31
C ILE A 164 17.59 2.65 13.29
N SER A 165 17.05 2.49 12.07
CA SER A 165 17.75 1.80 10.97
C SER A 165 19.14 2.39 10.69
N SER A 166 19.35 3.67 11.02
CA SER A 166 20.64 4.37 10.90
C SER A 166 21.59 4.18 12.09
N GLU A 167 21.06 3.84 13.27
CA GLU A 167 21.83 3.66 14.52
C GLU A 167 22.15 2.20 14.81
N ILE A 168 21.34 1.27 14.30
CA ILE A 168 21.64 -0.15 14.33
C ILE A 168 22.79 -0.37 13.34
N SER A 169 24.01 -0.42 13.86
CA SER A 169 25.17 -1.00 13.18
C SER A 169 24.85 -2.46 12.90
N MET A 170 24.07 -2.72 11.86
CA MET A 170 23.73 -4.07 11.45
C MET A 170 25.04 -4.78 11.10
N ALA A 171 25.22 -5.98 11.63
CA ALA A 171 26.17 -6.91 11.03
C ALA A 171 25.90 -6.93 9.52
N GLU A 172 26.94 -6.89 8.68
CA GLU A 172 26.86 -6.60 7.23
C GLU A 172 25.81 -7.41 6.45
N ASP A 173 25.30 -8.51 7.02
CA ASP A 173 24.44 -9.49 6.38
C ASP A 173 22.98 -9.57 6.91
N ALA A 174 22.60 -8.80 7.94
CA ALA A 174 21.25 -8.90 8.53
C ALA A 174 20.17 -8.16 7.70
N GLU A 175 19.06 -8.84 7.37
CA GLU A 175 17.94 -8.23 6.62
C GLU A 175 16.99 -7.48 7.55
N LEU A 176 16.95 -6.15 7.44
CA LEU A 176 15.95 -5.31 8.12
C LEU A 176 14.66 -5.23 7.29
N THR A 177 13.56 -5.71 7.86
CA THR A 177 12.23 -5.65 7.25
C THR A 177 11.30 -4.78 8.09
N THR A 178 10.80 -3.70 7.50
CA THR A 178 9.77 -2.86 8.12
C THR A 178 8.38 -3.34 7.66
N THR A 179 7.55 -3.84 8.58
CA THR A 179 6.21 -4.37 8.25
C THR A 179 5.23 -4.26 9.42
N THR A 180 3.95 -4.57 9.19
CA THR A 180 2.94 -4.75 10.25
C THR A 180 2.74 -6.24 10.58
N LEU A 181 2.22 -6.55 11.79
CA LEU A 181 1.81 -7.91 12.16
C LEU A 181 0.78 -8.49 11.19
N LEU A 182 -0.15 -7.65 10.71
CA LEU A 182 -1.21 -8.06 9.79
C LEU A 182 -0.64 -8.49 8.44
N ASP A 183 0.28 -7.71 7.89
CA ASP A 183 0.90 -8.00 6.60
C ASP A 183 1.76 -9.25 6.67
N LEU A 184 2.55 -9.41 7.75
CA LEU A 184 3.44 -10.55 7.96
C LEU A 184 2.70 -11.90 7.96
N PHE A 185 1.51 -11.95 8.56
CA PHE A 185 0.74 -13.20 8.69
C PHE A 185 -0.39 -13.35 7.67
N SER A 186 -0.57 -12.39 6.77
CA SER A 186 -1.66 -12.40 5.78
C SER A 186 -1.62 -13.62 4.85
N ASP A 187 -0.43 -14.11 4.51
CA ASP A 187 -0.22 -15.22 3.59
C ASP A 187 -0.18 -16.61 4.26
N VAL A 188 -0.12 -16.68 5.60
CA VAL A 188 0.02 -17.95 6.32
C VAL A 188 -1.32 -18.68 6.41
N LYS A 189 -1.51 -19.66 5.52
CA LYS A 189 -2.78 -20.42 5.38
C LYS A 189 -3.12 -21.29 6.59
N LYS A 190 -2.10 -21.81 7.29
CA LYS A 190 -2.28 -22.73 8.42
C LYS A 190 -1.05 -22.67 9.33
N PHE A 191 -1.27 -22.45 10.62
CA PHE A 191 -0.25 -22.59 11.64
C PHE A 191 -0.11 -24.05 12.03
N SER A 192 1.10 -24.58 11.92
CA SER A 192 1.40 -25.99 12.18
C SER A 192 1.37 -26.34 13.67
N ILE A 193 1.66 -25.35 14.52
CA ILE A 193 1.74 -25.48 15.98
C ILE A 193 0.55 -24.77 16.62
N THR A 194 -0.11 -25.46 17.55
CA THR A 194 -1.25 -24.92 18.31
C THR A 194 -1.21 -25.44 19.75
N LEU A 195 -1.73 -24.66 20.68
CA LEU A 195 -1.90 -25.06 22.08
C LEU A 195 -2.77 -26.32 22.21
N LYS A 196 -2.36 -27.23 23.08
CA LYS A 196 -3.03 -28.48 23.43
C LYS A 196 -3.29 -28.51 24.92
N SER A 197 -4.41 -29.10 25.34
CA SER A 197 -4.70 -29.27 26.75
C SER A 197 -3.76 -30.31 27.38
N ALA A 198 -3.10 -29.93 28.48
CA ALA A 198 -2.36 -30.84 29.35
C ALA A 198 -3.31 -31.81 30.08
N ASN A 199 -4.53 -31.34 30.38
CA ASN A 199 -5.59 -32.01 31.12
C ASN A 199 -6.54 -32.88 30.28
N SER A 200 -6.10 -33.38 29.12
CA SER A 200 -6.89 -34.35 28.35
C SER A 200 -7.04 -35.67 29.14
N SER A 201 -7.99 -35.72 30.08
CA SER A 201 -8.33 -36.95 30.77
C SER A 201 -8.86 -37.93 29.73
N ASN A 202 -8.36 -39.16 29.76
CA ASN A 202 -8.81 -40.25 28.89
C ASN A 202 -10.28 -40.69 29.18
N PHE A 203 -11.05 -39.87 29.91
CA PHE A 203 -12.38 -40.22 30.43
C PHE A 203 -13.50 -40.16 29.37
N VAL A 204 -13.30 -39.42 28.27
CA VAL A 204 -14.31 -39.31 27.18
C VAL A 204 -14.33 -40.54 26.25
N ASN A 205 -13.28 -41.37 26.28
CA ASN A 205 -13.20 -42.58 25.44
C ASN A 205 -13.99 -43.78 26.02
N TYR A 206 -14.45 -43.70 27.27
CA TYR A 206 -15.24 -44.79 27.89
C TYR A 206 -16.76 -44.58 27.77
N LEU A 207 -17.23 -43.34 27.63
CA LEU A 207 -18.66 -43.04 27.46
C LEU A 207 -19.15 -43.15 26.00
N THR A 208 -18.22 -43.08 25.04
CA THR A 208 -18.51 -43.18 23.59
C THR A 208 -18.61 -44.63 23.10
N ALA A 209 -17.95 -45.58 23.77
CA ALA A 209 -17.98 -47.00 23.41
C ALA A 209 -19.35 -47.67 23.68
N THR A 210 -20.09 -47.23 24.71
CA THR A 210 -21.39 -47.80 25.10
C THR A 210 -22.56 -47.29 24.25
N VAL A 211 -22.45 -46.09 23.67
CA VAL A 211 -23.46 -45.52 22.75
C VAL A 211 -23.27 -46.06 21.31
N LEU A 212 -22.03 -46.36 20.91
CA LEU A 212 -21.71 -46.90 19.59
C LEU A 212 -22.34 -48.27 19.31
N LEU A 213 -22.48 -49.15 20.30
CA LEU A 213 -23.05 -50.49 20.08
C LEU A 213 -24.56 -50.46 19.77
N GLY A 214 -25.31 -49.52 20.36
CA GLY A 214 -26.74 -49.32 20.06
C GLY A 214 -26.98 -48.65 18.71
N VAL A 215 -26.09 -47.75 18.30
CA VAL A 215 -26.15 -47.05 17.00
C VAL A 215 -25.75 -47.97 15.83
N VAL A 216 -24.88 -48.96 16.04
CA VAL A 216 -24.47 -49.90 14.97
C VAL A 216 -25.63 -50.80 14.53
N ILE A 217 -26.47 -51.30 15.46
CA ILE A 217 -27.60 -52.18 15.11
C ILE A 217 -28.73 -51.40 14.42
N GLY A 218 -29.05 -50.18 14.89
CA GLY A 218 -30.00 -49.29 14.21
C GLY A 218 -29.47 -48.72 12.89
N GLY A 219 -28.15 -48.50 12.81
CA GLY A 219 -27.45 -47.97 11.64
C GLY A 219 -27.40 -48.96 10.48
N ILE A 220 -27.26 -50.26 10.72
CA ILE A 220 -27.26 -51.27 9.66
C ILE A 220 -28.61 -51.34 8.94
N TYR A 221 -29.73 -51.23 9.68
CA TYR A 221 -31.07 -51.25 9.09
C TYR A 221 -31.35 -50.00 8.24
N TRP A 222 -30.96 -48.83 8.73
CA TRP A 222 -31.11 -47.55 8.02
C TRP A 222 -30.13 -47.38 6.84
N MET A 223 -28.92 -47.94 6.95
CA MET A 223 -27.90 -47.89 5.89
C MET A 223 -28.30 -48.74 4.68
N TYR A 224 -29.04 -49.84 4.89
CA TYR A 224 -29.52 -50.69 3.80
C TYR A 224 -30.55 -49.95 2.92
N GLU A 225 -31.48 -49.23 3.55
CA GLU A 225 -32.50 -48.43 2.86
C GLU A 225 -31.89 -47.20 2.16
N ARG A 226 -30.88 -46.57 2.77
CA ARG A 226 -30.19 -45.40 2.19
C ARG A 226 -29.24 -45.74 1.05
N HIS A 227 -28.74 -46.98 1.00
CA HIS A 227 -27.81 -47.41 -0.04
C HIS A 227 -28.50 -47.52 -1.41
N GLU A 228 -29.76 -47.96 -1.46
CA GLU A 228 -30.56 -47.93 -2.70
C GLU A 228 -30.82 -46.50 -3.20
N GLU A 229 -31.17 -45.59 -2.30
CA GLU A 229 -31.35 -44.18 -2.66
C GLU A 229 -30.04 -43.52 -3.12
N SER A 230 -28.90 -43.88 -2.50
CA SER A 230 -27.60 -43.33 -2.86
C SER A 230 -27.19 -43.76 -4.27
N LYS A 231 -27.52 -44.98 -4.71
CA LYS A 231 -27.25 -45.46 -6.06
C LYS A 231 -28.07 -44.68 -7.10
N ARG A 232 -29.35 -44.41 -6.82
CA ARG A 232 -30.21 -43.61 -7.72
C ARG A 232 -29.74 -42.16 -7.79
N LYS A 233 -29.42 -41.55 -6.64
CA LYS A 233 -28.88 -40.19 -6.57
C LYS A 233 -27.51 -40.10 -7.24
N ALA A 234 -26.62 -41.07 -7.08
CA ALA A 234 -25.31 -41.12 -7.71
C ALA A 234 -25.40 -41.30 -9.24
N ALA A 235 -26.35 -42.08 -9.74
CA ALA A 235 -26.60 -42.20 -11.19
C ALA A 235 -27.06 -40.87 -11.79
N ILE A 236 -28.00 -40.17 -11.14
CA ILE A 236 -28.47 -38.84 -11.58
C ILE A 236 -27.33 -37.81 -11.47
N LEU A 237 -26.51 -37.86 -10.42
CA LEU A 237 -25.36 -36.95 -10.24
C LEU A 237 -24.25 -37.23 -11.26
N ALA A 238 -24.05 -38.49 -11.66
CA ALA A 238 -23.12 -38.86 -12.71
C ALA A 238 -23.60 -38.36 -14.08
N GLU A 239 -24.90 -38.46 -14.36
CA GLU A 239 -25.50 -37.92 -15.59
C GLU A 239 -25.44 -36.37 -15.63
N MET A 240 -25.71 -35.70 -14.50
CA MET A 240 -25.55 -34.26 -14.34
C MET A 240 -24.09 -33.82 -14.52
N LYS A 241 -23.13 -34.54 -13.92
CA LYS A 241 -21.68 -34.27 -14.07
C LYS A 241 -21.18 -34.52 -15.49
N ALA A 242 -21.72 -35.51 -16.19
CA ALA A 242 -21.43 -35.75 -17.61
C ALA A 242 -21.93 -34.61 -18.50
N LYS A 243 -23.13 -34.08 -18.21
CA LYS A 243 -23.70 -32.90 -18.89
C LYS A 243 -22.95 -31.59 -18.56
N GLN A 244 -22.38 -31.45 -17.35
CA GLN A 244 -21.58 -30.27 -16.96
C GLN A 244 -20.15 -30.25 -17.52
N LYS A 245 -19.56 -31.40 -17.86
CA LYS A 245 -18.19 -31.46 -18.42
C LYS A 245 -18.01 -30.75 -19.77
N HIS A 246 -19.09 -30.45 -20.49
CA HIS A 246 -19.03 -29.82 -21.81
C HIS A 246 -19.29 -28.30 -21.82
N LYS A 247 -19.46 -27.66 -20.66
CA LYS A 247 -19.70 -26.20 -20.59
C LYS A 247 -18.74 -25.52 -19.62
N LYS A 248 -17.43 -25.63 -19.89
CA LYS A 248 -16.45 -24.68 -19.32
C LYS A 248 -16.63 -23.34 -20.03
N VAL A 249 -17.64 -22.58 -19.62
CA VAL A 249 -17.75 -21.17 -20.01
C VAL A 249 -16.55 -20.48 -19.36
N GLY A 250 -15.54 -20.12 -20.15
CA GLY A 250 -14.40 -19.37 -19.66
C GLY A 250 -14.89 -18.05 -19.09
N VAL A 251 -14.47 -17.71 -17.87
CA VAL A 251 -14.78 -16.39 -17.30
C VAL A 251 -13.93 -15.37 -18.06
N ILE A 252 -14.57 -14.44 -18.76
CA ILE A 252 -13.86 -13.32 -19.41
C ILE A 252 -13.71 -12.22 -18.36
N VAL A 253 -12.47 -11.89 -18.00
CA VAL A 253 -12.16 -10.78 -17.08
C VAL A 253 -11.61 -9.62 -17.90
N PRO A 254 -12.29 -8.45 -17.93
CA PRO A 254 -11.78 -7.28 -18.62
C PRO A 254 -10.57 -6.70 -17.87
N LEU A 255 -9.45 -6.54 -18.56
CA LEU A 255 -8.28 -5.80 -18.07
C LEU A 255 -8.41 -4.33 -18.48
N PRO A 256 -8.05 -3.37 -17.62
CA PRO A 256 -8.04 -1.97 -18.02
C PRO A 256 -6.99 -1.70 -19.09
N VAL A 257 -7.17 -0.57 -19.77
CA VAL A 257 -6.19 -0.01 -20.69
C VAL A 257 -4.94 0.41 -19.91
N PHE A 258 -3.76 0.20 -20.50
CA PHE A 258 -2.51 0.62 -19.87
C PHE A 258 -2.41 2.16 -19.83
N PRO A 259 -1.83 2.76 -18.77
CA PRO A 259 -1.74 4.22 -18.59
C PRO A 259 -1.00 4.97 -19.71
N TRP A 260 -0.14 4.28 -20.46
CA TRP A 260 0.59 4.86 -21.59
C TRP A 260 -0.14 4.69 -22.93
N GLU A 261 -1.14 3.82 -23.03
CA GLU A 261 -1.80 3.51 -24.29
C GLU A 261 -2.60 4.71 -24.80
N GLY A 262 -2.31 5.16 -26.02
CA GLY A 262 -2.94 6.36 -26.58
C GLY A 262 -2.32 7.68 -26.10
N VAL A 263 -1.29 7.63 -25.26
CA VAL A 263 -0.55 8.80 -24.77
C VAL A 263 0.71 9.02 -25.62
N VAL A 264 1.08 10.27 -25.86
CA VAL A 264 2.31 10.61 -26.58
C VAL A 264 3.53 10.34 -25.70
N HIS A 265 4.59 9.77 -26.28
CA HIS A 265 5.84 9.50 -25.56
C HIS A 265 6.37 10.77 -24.88
N GLY A 266 6.75 10.67 -23.60
CA GLY A 266 6.97 11.80 -22.69
C GLY A 266 7.98 12.84 -23.17
N ILE A 267 8.92 12.46 -24.03
CA ILE A 267 9.88 13.42 -24.59
C ILE A 267 9.24 14.51 -25.46
N TYR A 268 8.18 14.20 -26.21
CA TYR A 268 7.56 15.18 -27.10
C TYR A 268 6.74 16.24 -26.34
N PRO A 269 5.93 15.88 -25.32
CA PRO A 269 5.34 16.87 -24.44
C PRO A 269 6.35 17.69 -23.66
N ILE A 270 7.47 17.09 -23.22
CA ILE A 270 8.55 17.85 -22.56
C ILE A 270 9.08 18.94 -23.49
N ASP A 271 9.38 18.59 -24.74
CA ASP A 271 9.87 19.52 -25.77
C ASP A 271 8.88 20.64 -26.07
N ALA A 272 7.62 20.28 -26.32
CA ALA A 272 6.56 21.25 -26.57
C ALA A 272 6.33 22.19 -25.37
N CYS A 273 6.42 21.67 -24.14
CA CYS A 273 6.33 22.48 -22.94
C CYS A 273 7.52 23.44 -22.79
N ILE A 274 8.75 23.02 -23.08
CA ILE A 274 9.93 23.89 -23.01
C ILE A 274 9.78 25.07 -23.97
N GLU A 275 9.40 24.82 -25.22
CA GLU A 275 9.17 25.88 -26.21
C GLU A 275 8.03 26.81 -25.77
N ALA A 276 6.91 26.25 -25.31
CA ALA A 276 5.79 27.08 -24.87
C ALA A 276 6.09 27.90 -23.60
N ILE A 277 6.97 27.40 -22.70
CA ILE A 277 7.48 28.15 -21.55
C ILE A 277 8.42 29.26 -22.03
N LYS A 278 9.32 29.00 -22.99
CA LYS A 278 10.22 30.00 -23.58
C LYS A 278 9.45 31.14 -24.27
N GLU A 279 8.29 30.86 -24.85
CA GLU A 279 7.39 31.88 -25.44
C GLU A 279 6.60 32.68 -24.38
N THR A 280 6.56 32.24 -23.13
CA THR A 280 5.79 32.91 -22.07
C THR A 280 6.56 34.12 -21.53
N PRO A 281 5.95 35.32 -21.42
CA PRO A 281 6.65 36.52 -20.95
C PRO A 281 7.09 36.38 -19.49
N ILE A 282 8.41 36.32 -19.26
CA ILE A 282 9.02 36.12 -17.93
C ILE A 282 9.02 37.41 -17.09
N VAL A 283 9.05 38.59 -17.73
CA VAL A 283 9.16 39.88 -17.05
C VAL A 283 7.91 40.71 -17.32
N LEU A 284 7.14 40.97 -16.27
CA LEU A 284 5.97 41.86 -16.29
C LEU A 284 6.23 43.04 -15.37
N ALA A 285 5.95 44.26 -15.83
CA ALA A 285 6.21 45.45 -15.03
C ALA A 285 5.46 45.41 -13.68
N GLY A 286 6.20 45.47 -12.57
CA GLY A 286 5.65 45.41 -11.21
C GLY A 286 5.40 44.00 -10.66
N TRP A 287 5.77 42.95 -11.40
CA TRP A 287 5.63 41.55 -10.99
C TRP A 287 6.91 40.76 -11.25
N ASN A 288 7.22 39.83 -10.36
CA ASN A 288 8.29 38.87 -10.53
C ASN A 288 7.70 37.49 -10.80
N THR A 289 8.11 36.83 -11.88
CA THR A 289 7.69 35.45 -12.15
C THR A 289 8.46 34.52 -11.22
N LYS A 290 7.74 33.75 -10.40
CA LYS A 290 8.34 32.73 -9.53
C LYS A 290 8.58 31.44 -10.28
N VAL A 291 7.52 30.91 -10.91
CA VAL A 291 7.56 29.61 -11.58
C VAL A 291 6.61 29.67 -12.77
N ILE A 292 7.05 29.11 -13.88
CA ILE A 292 6.21 28.78 -15.03
C ILE A 292 6.17 27.26 -15.12
N SER A 293 5.00 26.65 -15.02
CA SER A 293 4.81 25.21 -15.15
C SER A 293 3.91 24.85 -16.32
N CYS A 294 4.12 23.67 -16.89
CA CYS A 294 3.39 23.08 -17.99
C CYS A 294 3.04 21.64 -17.59
N ARG A 295 1.75 21.35 -17.45
CA ARG A 295 1.23 20.06 -16.95
C ARG A 295 0.01 19.61 -17.74
N PRO A 296 -0.33 18.31 -17.81
CA PRO A 296 -1.56 17.87 -18.45
C PRO A 296 -2.79 18.37 -17.67
N VAL A 297 -3.88 18.69 -18.38
CA VAL A 297 -5.13 19.12 -17.73
C VAL A 297 -5.83 17.94 -17.08
N ASN A 298 -6.08 18.04 -15.77
CA ASN A 298 -6.84 17.03 -15.03
C ASN A 298 -8.23 16.80 -15.65
N ASP A 299 -8.73 15.56 -15.58
CA ASP A 299 -10.06 15.16 -16.09
C ASP A 299 -10.27 15.30 -17.60
N THR A 300 -9.19 15.39 -18.38
CA THR A 300 -9.20 15.23 -19.84
C THR A 300 -8.65 13.89 -20.27
N ASP A 301 -9.06 13.45 -21.46
CA ASP A 301 -8.50 12.23 -22.04
C ASP A 301 -7.01 12.49 -22.32
N PRO A 302 -6.08 11.68 -21.78
CA PRO A 302 -4.64 11.84 -22.01
C PRO A 302 -4.24 11.94 -23.49
N SER A 303 -5.06 11.39 -24.39
CA SER A 303 -4.85 11.45 -25.83
C SER A 303 -5.28 12.76 -26.50
N ASP A 304 -6.04 13.61 -25.82
CA ASP A 304 -6.44 14.93 -26.32
C ASP A 304 -5.26 15.91 -26.34
N ASN A 305 -4.13 15.54 -25.72
CA ASN A 305 -2.90 16.33 -25.63
C ASN A 305 -3.16 17.78 -25.18
N LEU A 306 -4.11 17.94 -24.26
CA LEU A 306 -4.44 19.22 -23.64
C LEU A 306 -3.57 19.42 -22.40
N TRP A 307 -2.78 20.48 -22.43
CA TRP A 307 -1.88 20.88 -21.36
C TRP A 307 -2.27 22.26 -20.85
N GLU A 308 -1.90 22.58 -19.62
CA GLU A 308 -2.09 23.88 -18.99
C GLU A 308 -0.72 24.47 -18.67
N ILE A 309 -0.47 25.66 -19.19
CA ILE A 309 0.68 26.48 -18.79
C ILE A 309 0.23 27.41 -17.69
N GLN A 310 0.84 27.28 -16.53
CA GLN A 310 0.54 28.07 -15.35
C GLN A 310 1.75 28.94 -15.00
N SER A 311 1.56 30.24 -14.83
CA SER A 311 2.57 31.17 -14.34
C SER A 311 2.16 31.71 -12.98
N ILE A 312 3.07 31.60 -12.01
CA ILE A 312 2.91 32.16 -10.67
C ILE A 312 3.75 33.43 -10.60
N LEU A 313 3.06 34.55 -10.37
CA LEU A 313 3.62 35.89 -10.34
C LEU A 313 3.48 36.48 -8.94
N ASP A 314 4.57 37.03 -8.43
CA ASP A 314 4.64 37.73 -7.17
C ASP A 314 4.69 39.23 -7.40
N ARG A 315 3.89 39.98 -6.64
CA ARG A 315 3.84 41.42 -6.79
C ARG A 315 5.11 42.07 -6.23
N THR A 316 5.82 42.83 -7.06
CA THR A 316 7.05 43.55 -6.67
C THR A 316 6.73 44.94 -6.11
N TYR A 317 5.81 45.71 -6.71
CA TYR A 317 5.40 47.04 -6.23
C TYR A 317 4.08 47.53 -6.86
N GLY A 318 3.37 48.45 -6.17
CA GLY A 318 2.21 49.20 -6.70
C GLY A 318 0.91 48.39 -6.85
N SER A 319 -0.27 49.02 -6.85
CA SER A 319 -1.54 48.33 -7.14
C SER A 319 -1.81 48.38 -8.64
N ILE A 320 -1.69 47.25 -9.33
CA ILE A 320 -1.80 47.21 -10.78
C ILE A 320 -3.11 46.49 -11.18
N SER A 321 -4.08 47.25 -11.69
CA SER A 321 -5.40 46.76 -12.12
C SER A 321 -5.43 46.25 -13.57
N TRP A 322 -4.37 46.41 -14.36
CA TRP A 322 -4.36 46.08 -15.78
C TRP A 322 -4.07 44.60 -16.09
N LEU A 323 -3.43 43.83 -15.18
CA LEU A 323 -3.05 42.42 -15.46
C LEU A 323 -4.23 41.54 -15.90
N PRO A 324 -5.40 41.56 -15.24
CA PRO A 324 -6.52 40.76 -15.68
C PRO A 324 -6.96 41.08 -17.12
N TYR A 325 -6.81 42.33 -17.57
CA TYR A 325 -7.16 42.73 -18.93
C TYR A 325 -6.18 42.21 -19.97
N GLU A 326 -4.87 42.25 -19.68
CA GLU A 326 -3.84 41.72 -20.59
C GLU A 326 -4.02 40.22 -20.84
N PHE A 327 -4.31 39.46 -19.78
CA PHE A 327 -4.47 38.01 -19.87
C PHE A 327 -5.85 37.55 -20.35
N ASN A 328 -6.89 38.41 -20.28
CA ASN A 328 -8.22 38.04 -20.77
C ASN A 328 -8.31 37.89 -22.29
N VAL A 329 -7.33 38.42 -23.04
CA VAL A 329 -7.37 38.43 -24.52
C VAL A 329 -7.01 37.06 -25.13
N GLY A 330 -6.41 36.15 -24.36
CA GLY A 330 -5.80 34.92 -24.88
C GLY A 330 -6.35 33.59 -24.34
N ASN A 331 -7.61 33.52 -23.92
CA ASN A 331 -8.19 32.36 -23.20
C ASN A 331 -7.45 32.00 -21.90
N ALA A 332 -6.68 32.93 -21.33
CA ALA A 332 -6.07 32.70 -20.04
C ALA A 332 -7.08 32.95 -18.91
N HIS A 333 -6.94 32.21 -17.82
CA HIS A 333 -7.79 32.27 -16.64
C HIS A 333 -7.00 32.87 -15.47
N PRO A 334 -6.99 34.22 -15.33
CA PRO A 334 -6.29 34.86 -14.24
C PRO A 334 -7.01 34.63 -12.91
N SER A 335 -6.25 34.30 -11.87
CA SER A 335 -6.73 34.13 -10.50
C SER A 335 -5.81 34.88 -9.54
N ILE A 336 -6.38 35.80 -8.75
CA ILE A 336 -5.66 36.51 -7.71
C ILE A 336 -5.78 35.71 -6.40
N LYS A 337 -4.65 35.30 -5.83
CA LYS A 337 -4.58 34.57 -4.55
C LYS A 337 -3.95 35.46 -3.47
N GLU A 338 -4.17 35.07 -2.21
CA GLU A 338 -3.54 35.70 -1.03
C GLU A 338 -3.70 37.24 -0.96
N ALA A 339 -4.94 37.72 -1.06
CA ALA A 339 -5.27 39.14 -0.95
C ALA A 339 -4.51 40.07 -1.92
N GLY A 340 -4.12 39.57 -3.10
CA GLY A 340 -3.46 40.39 -4.13
C GLY A 340 -1.93 40.38 -4.10
N LYS A 341 -1.33 39.43 -3.35
CA LYS A 341 0.13 39.22 -3.34
C LYS A 341 0.60 38.31 -4.47
N ASN A 342 -0.15 37.24 -4.74
CA ASN A 342 0.18 36.25 -5.76
C ASN A 342 -0.87 36.29 -6.87
N PHE A 343 -0.41 36.31 -8.11
CA PHE A 343 -1.25 36.23 -9.29
C PHE A 343 -0.91 34.95 -10.05
N VAL A 344 -1.93 34.15 -10.30
CA VAL A 344 -1.81 32.91 -11.04
C VAL A 344 -2.49 33.11 -12.39
N VAL A 345 -1.75 32.96 -13.47
CA VAL A 345 -2.31 32.90 -14.82
C VAL A 345 -2.23 31.46 -15.27
N SER A 346 -3.34 30.90 -15.74
CA SER A 346 -3.29 29.62 -16.45
C SER A 346 -3.84 29.76 -17.85
N ARG A 347 -3.21 29.09 -18.83
CA ARG A 347 -3.69 29.03 -20.22
C ARG A 347 -3.69 27.59 -20.70
N PRO A 348 -4.81 27.06 -21.22
CA PRO A 348 -4.81 25.77 -21.88
C PRO A 348 -4.08 25.87 -23.22
N VAL A 349 -3.27 24.87 -23.55
CA VAL A 349 -2.54 24.73 -24.81
C VAL A 349 -2.78 23.34 -25.36
N HIS A 350 -3.15 23.27 -26.64
CA HIS A 350 -3.32 22.02 -27.36
C HIS A 350 -2.07 21.74 -28.20
N PHE A 351 -1.32 20.72 -27.83
CA PHE A 351 -0.18 20.28 -28.61
C PHE A 351 -0.61 19.29 -29.69
N HIS A 352 -0.09 19.47 -30.89
CA HIS A 352 -0.37 18.60 -32.03
C HIS A 352 0.81 17.68 -32.27
N PHE A 353 0.67 16.41 -31.88
CA PHE A 353 1.71 15.40 -32.07
C PHE A 353 1.37 14.45 -33.23
N PRO A 354 2.35 14.06 -34.05
CA PRO A 354 2.19 13.00 -35.04
C PRO A 354 1.70 11.69 -34.40
N LYS A 355 0.81 10.96 -35.09
CA LYS A 355 0.27 9.67 -34.60
C LYS A 355 1.35 8.63 -34.28
N GLN A 356 2.49 8.66 -34.96
CA GLN A 356 3.62 7.75 -34.72
C GLN A 356 4.30 7.96 -33.36
N ASN A 357 4.08 9.10 -32.72
CA ASN A 357 4.62 9.42 -31.40
C ASN A 357 3.68 8.96 -30.27
N VAL A 358 2.48 8.51 -30.62
CA VAL A 358 1.49 7.97 -29.69
C VAL A 358 1.88 6.53 -29.36
N MET A 359 2.01 6.23 -28.08
CA MET A 359 2.41 4.93 -27.59
C MET A 359 1.27 3.92 -27.78
N GLY A 360 1.60 2.81 -28.44
CA GLY A 360 0.68 1.72 -28.69
C GLY A 360 0.59 0.74 -27.51
N HIS A 361 -0.43 -0.11 -27.58
CA HIS A 361 -0.66 -1.20 -26.63
C HIS A 361 0.56 -2.14 -26.48
N ASP A 362 1.21 -2.48 -27.59
CA ASP A 362 2.27 -3.49 -27.69
C ASP A 362 3.69 -2.94 -27.52
N ILE A 363 3.84 -1.74 -26.95
CA ILE A 363 5.17 -1.19 -26.68
C ILE A 363 5.93 -2.13 -25.74
N LYS A 364 7.17 -2.45 -26.10
CA LYS A 364 8.07 -3.22 -25.24
C LYS A 364 8.58 -2.29 -24.15
N THR A 365 8.23 -2.56 -22.90
CA THR A 365 8.70 -1.82 -21.73
C THR A 365 9.95 -2.49 -21.15
N ASP A 366 10.78 -1.69 -20.48
CA ASP A 366 11.88 -2.19 -19.66
C ASP A 366 11.43 -2.39 -18.21
N SER A 367 12.19 -3.14 -17.42
CA SER A 367 11.86 -3.29 -16.00
C SER A 367 12.14 -1.99 -15.25
N THR A 368 11.34 -1.72 -14.22
CA THR A 368 11.53 -0.56 -13.32
C THR A 368 12.94 -0.49 -12.73
N VAL A 369 13.57 -1.65 -12.47
CA VAL A 369 14.97 -1.73 -12.00
C VAL A 369 15.96 -1.28 -13.07
N VAL A 370 15.77 -1.66 -14.33
CA VAL A 370 16.63 -1.25 -15.45
C VAL A 370 16.47 0.24 -15.73
N ILE A 371 15.23 0.74 -15.69
CA ILE A 371 14.94 2.17 -15.86
C ILE A 371 15.61 2.99 -14.75
N ARG A 372 15.45 2.60 -13.48
CA ARG A 372 16.09 3.27 -12.33
C ARG A 372 17.61 3.29 -12.46
N ARG A 373 18.22 2.16 -12.83
CA ARG A 373 19.66 2.07 -13.07
C ARG A 373 20.09 3.01 -14.20
N HIS A 374 19.40 2.99 -15.34
CA HIS A 374 19.68 3.87 -16.47
C HIS A 374 19.60 5.36 -16.09
N LEU A 375 18.59 5.73 -15.29
CA LEU A 375 18.44 7.09 -14.78
C LEU A 375 19.61 7.50 -13.87
N ILE A 376 19.96 6.67 -12.88
CA ILE A 376 21.10 6.91 -11.97
C ILE A 376 22.40 7.07 -12.76
N GLU A 377 22.74 6.09 -13.61
CA GLU A 377 23.99 6.06 -14.37
C GLU A 377 24.11 7.27 -15.33
N ASN A 378 23.02 7.74 -15.94
CA ASN A 378 23.10 8.81 -16.93
C ASN A 378 22.89 10.22 -16.40
N PHE A 379 22.16 10.39 -15.29
CA PHE A 379 21.86 11.70 -14.70
C PHE A 379 22.81 12.06 -13.57
N GLU A 380 23.05 11.14 -12.62
CA GLU A 380 23.91 11.44 -11.46
C GLU A 380 25.37 11.61 -11.88
N GLU A 381 25.87 10.81 -12.83
CA GLU A 381 27.22 10.96 -13.38
C GLU A 381 27.44 12.33 -14.06
N ARG A 382 26.36 13.01 -14.46
CA ARG A 382 26.39 14.36 -15.05
C ARG A 382 26.08 15.48 -14.06
N GLY A 383 25.97 15.16 -12.78
CA GLY A 383 25.69 16.14 -11.73
C GLY A 383 24.26 16.66 -11.74
N VAL A 384 23.31 15.91 -12.31
CA VAL A 384 21.88 16.22 -12.26
C VAL A 384 21.22 15.23 -11.28
N PRO A 385 21.07 15.61 -10.00
CA PRO A 385 20.52 14.69 -8.99
C PRO A 385 19.03 14.43 -9.24
N ILE A 386 18.63 13.17 -9.05
CA ILE A 386 17.24 12.75 -9.08
C ILE A 386 16.66 12.90 -7.67
N THR A 387 15.56 13.64 -7.52
CA THR A 387 15.00 14.04 -6.22
C THR A 387 13.92 13.12 -5.67
N SER A 388 13.34 12.26 -6.51
CA SER A 388 12.29 11.32 -6.13
C SER A 388 12.35 10.13 -7.06
N ASP A 389 12.27 8.92 -6.52
CA ASP A 389 12.23 7.66 -7.28
C ASP A 389 11.29 6.64 -6.61
N THR A 390 10.00 6.97 -6.58
CA THR A 390 9.00 6.06 -5.99
C THR A 390 8.64 4.94 -6.97
N ILE A 391 8.82 3.70 -6.53
CA ILE A 391 8.35 2.51 -7.26
C ILE A 391 6.97 2.14 -6.73
N VAL A 392 5.95 2.25 -7.57
CA VAL A 392 4.56 1.93 -7.20
C VAL A 392 4.00 0.91 -8.20
N GLY A 393 3.31 -0.12 -7.68
CA GLY A 393 2.62 -1.13 -8.48
C GLY A 393 1.10 -0.99 -8.35
N THR A 394 0.36 -1.03 -9.45
CA THR A 394 -1.11 -1.06 -9.37
C THR A 394 -1.57 -2.51 -9.12
N THR A 395 -2.28 -2.75 -8.02
CA THR A 395 -2.74 -4.10 -7.66
C THR A 395 -4.19 -4.33 -8.07
N TYR A 396 -4.45 -5.35 -8.88
CA TYR A 396 -5.77 -5.84 -9.28
C TYR A 396 -6.20 -7.02 -8.42
N ARG A 397 -7.48 -7.10 -8.09
CA ARG A 397 -8.06 -8.23 -7.36
C ARG A 397 -8.50 -9.32 -8.34
N LYS A 398 -7.91 -10.51 -8.23
CA LYS A 398 -8.34 -11.72 -8.93
C LYS A 398 -9.70 -12.17 -8.38
N PRO A 399 -10.70 -12.49 -9.22
CA PRO A 399 -11.87 -13.21 -8.77
C PRO A 399 -11.47 -14.66 -8.44
N GLY A 400 -11.25 -14.95 -7.15
CA GLY A 400 -10.89 -16.30 -6.71
C GLY A 400 -12.06 -17.26 -6.78
N THR A 401 -11.77 -18.48 -7.23
CA THR A 401 -12.75 -19.58 -7.35
C THR A 401 -13.31 -20.06 -6.00
N HIS A 402 -12.73 -19.60 -4.88
CA HIS A 402 -13.09 -19.99 -3.51
C HIS A 402 -13.15 -18.80 -2.52
N GLY A 403 -13.46 -17.59 -2.98
CA GLY A 403 -13.72 -16.45 -2.08
C GLY A 403 -12.47 -15.74 -1.51
N ARG A 404 -11.26 -16.04 -2.02
CA ARG A 404 -10.04 -15.26 -1.75
C ARG A 404 -9.62 -14.49 -3.00
N THR A 405 -9.42 -13.19 -2.88
CA THR A 405 -8.93 -12.35 -3.98
C THR A 405 -7.41 -12.29 -3.94
N ASP A 406 -6.71 -13.11 -4.74
CA ASP A 406 -5.26 -12.92 -4.93
C ASP A 406 -5.06 -11.56 -5.62
N ARG A 407 -4.16 -10.72 -5.10
CA ARG A 407 -3.80 -9.47 -5.78
C ARG A 407 -2.75 -9.78 -6.84
N PHE A 408 -2.96 -9.38 -8.08
CA PHE A 408 -1.94 -9.42 -9.13
C PHE A 408 -1.80 -8.03 -9.73
N SER A 409 -0.59 -7.67 -10.14
CA SER A 409 -0.31 -6.41 -10.80
C SER A 409 -0.03 -6.69 -12.28
N ILE A 410 -0.55 -5.87 -13.19
CA ILE A 410 -0.24 -5.93 -14.62
C ILE A 410 0.75 -4.84 -15.05
N GLU A 411 1.11 -3.94 -14.14
CA GLU A 411 2.05 -2.85 -14.39
C GLU A 411 2.75 -2.39 -13.11
N LYS A 412 4.01 -1.99 -13.24
CA LYS A 412 4.75 -1.22 -12.25
C LYS A 412 5.16 0.10 -12.86
N HIS A 413 5.47 1.10 -12.04
CA HIS A 413 6.04 2.33 -12.54
C HIS A 413 7.10 2.89 -11.60
N VAL A 414 7.98 3.71 -12.18
CA VAL A 414 8.92 4.58 -11.47
C VAL A 414 8.53 6.00 -11.80
N SER A 415 8.12 6.77 -10.79
CA SER A 415 7.96 8.22 -10.92
C SER A 415 9.24 8.89 -10.48
N PHE A 416 9.77 9.77 -11.34
CA PHE A 416 11.01 10.48 -11.07
C PHE A 416 10.93 11.97 -11.36
N SER A 417 11.76 12.74 -10.67
CA SER A 417 11.94 14.17 -10.94
C SER A 417 13.41 14.57 -10.79
N PHE A 418 13.84 15.52 -11.60
CA PHE A 418 15.18 16.08 -11.53
C PHE A 418 15.12 17.60 -11.74
N GLU A 419 16.12 18.28 -11.20
CA GLU A 419 16.30 19.73 -11.31
C GLU A 419 17.66 20.02 -11.96
N THR A 420 17.69 20.94 -12.91
CA THR A 420 18.90 21.25 -13.69
C THR A 420 18.92 22.71 -14.11
N SER A 421 20.11 23.32 -14.13
CA SER A 421 20.32 24.63 -14.77
C SER A 421 20.65 24.53 -16.26
N PHE A 422 20.88 23.32 -16.78
CA PHE A 422 21.10 23.07 -18.20
C PHE A 422 19.79 23.14 -19.00
N ASP A 423 19.88 23.39 -20.31
CA ASP A 423 18.71 23.26 -21.19
C ASP A 423 18.29 21.78 -21.19
N PRO A 424 17.05 21.42 -20.82
CA PRO A 424 16.65 20.02 -20.73
C PRO A 424 16.72 19.28 -22.07
N VAL A 425 16.77 19.99 -23.19
CA VAL A 425 17.02 19.42 -24.53
C VAL A 425 18.33 18.64 -24.56
N ASP A 426 19.36 19.06 -23.81
CA ASP A 426 20.65 18.37 -23.75
C ASP A 426 20.56 16.99 -23.05
N LEU A 427 19.50 16.77 -22.26
CA LEU A 427 19.22 15.53 -21.54
C LEU A 427 18.37 14.54 -22.35
N TYR A 428 17.88 14.93 -23.54
CA TYR A 428 16.98 14.12 -24.36
C TYR A 428 17.55 12.75 -24.72
N GLN A 429 18.84 12.67 -24.99
CA GLN A 429 19.50 11.41 -25.30
C GLN A 429 19.42 10.36 -24.17
N TYR A 430 19.19 10.79 -22.92
CA TYR A 430 19.03 9.90 -21.77
C TYR A 430 17.56 9.60 -21.47
N ILE A 431 16.66 10.52 -21.79
CA ILE A 431 15.21 10.38 -21.56
C ILE A 431 14.54 9.60 -22.71
N ALA A 432 14.93 9.87 -23.96
CA ALA A 432 14.35 9.28 -25.16
C ALA A 432 14.37 7.75 -25.19
N PRO A 433 15.42 7.06 -24.70
CA PRO A 433 15.46 5.61 -24.73
C PRO A 433 14.47 4.93 -23.76
N ILE A 434 13.94 5.63 -22.75
CA ILE A 434 13.07 5.04 -21.72
C ILE A 434 11.71 4.73 -22.34
N PRO A 435 11.32 3.46 -22.51
CA PRO A 435 10.06 3.11 -23.13
C PRO A 435 8.89 3.41 -22.19
N ALA A 436 7.70 3.62 -22.77
CA ALA A 436 6.47 3.91 -22.03
C ALA A 436 6.63 5.08 -21.02
N LEU A 437 7.46 6.07 -21.36
CA LEU A 437 7.63 7.28 -20.57
C LEU A 437 6.45 8.23 -20.77
N ARG A 438 5.91 8.74 -19.67
CA ARG A 438 4.90 9.81 -19.66
C ARG A 438 5.46 11.02 -18.91
N ALA A 439 5.33 12.21 -19.51
CA ALA A 439 5.64 13.46 -18.83
C ALA A 439 4.50 13.85 -17.89
N ASP A 440 4.82 14.26 -16.67
CA ASP A 440 3.83 14.68 -15.68
C ASP A 440 3.87 16.20 -15.49
N GLU A 441 5.05 16.83 -15.40
CA GLU A 441 5.19 18.29 -15.32
C GLU A 441 6.56 18.75 -15.84
N VAL A 442 6.57 19.91 -16.51
CA VAL A 442 7.79 20.68 -16.80
C VAL A 442 7.64 22.05 -16.19
N SER A 443 8.61 22.49 -15.39
CA SER A 443 8.59 23.82 -14.80
C SER A 443 9.94 24.51 -14.88
N PHE A 444 9.89 25.83 -14.89
CA PHE A 444 11.05 26.71 -14.96
C PHE A 444 10.93 27.82 -13.91
N ASP A 445 11.98 27.97 -13.10
CA ASP A 445 12.14 29.10 -12.19
C ASP A 445 13.11 30.11 -12.82
N PRO A 446 12.62 31.29 -13.26
CA PRO A 446 13.44 32.30 -13.90
C PRO A 446 14.39 33.04 -12.93
N ASN A 447 14.21 32.91 -11.61
CA ASN A 447 15.09 33.55 -10.62
C ASN A 447 16.39 32.75 -10.45
N THR A 448 16.28 31.43 -10.40
CA THR A 448 17.40 30.50 -10.29
C THR A 448 17.91 30.01 -11.64
N LEU A 449 17.15 30.25 -12.71
CA LEU A 449 17.37 29.70 -14.06
C LEU A 449 17.40 28.17 -14.04
N THR A 450 16.56 27.55 -13.21
CA THR A 450 16.50 26.09 -13.07
C THR A 450 15.24 25.53 -13.67
N TRP A 451 15.40 24.46 -14.44
CA TRP A 451 14.34 23.60 -14.92
C TRP A 451 14.09 22.47 -13.93
N LYS A 452 12.82 22.11 -13.78
CA LYS A 452 12.39 20.92 -13.05
C LYS A 452 11.46 20.11 -13.94
N ILE A 453 11.80 18.85 -14.14
CA ILE A 453 11.02 17.91 -14.94
C ILE A 453 10.57 16.77 -14.04
N SER A 454 9.32 16.38 -14.16
CA SER A 454 8.77 15.16 -13.54
C SER A 454 8.13 14.28 -14.61
N ALA A 455 8.38 12.98 -14.49
CA ALA A 455 7.89 12.00 -15.43
C ALA A 455 7.70 10.64 -14.74
N THR A 456 6.86 9.80 -15.34
CA THR A 456 6.59 8.44 -14.89
C THR A 456 6.86 7.47 -16.01
N ALA A 457 7.70 6.48 -15.74
CA ALA A 457 8.00 5.39 -16.68
C ALA A 457 7.34 4.09 -16.23
N TYR A 458 6.72 3.37 -17.16
CA TYR A 458 5.92 2.19 -16.86
C TYR A 458 6.59 0.88 -17.33
N GLU A 459 6.46 -0.15 -16.51
CA GLU A 459 6.83 -1.54 -16.78
C GLU A 459 5.55 -2.37 -16.97
N ARG A 460 5.40 -3.02 -18.12
CA ARG A 460 4.36 -4.01 -18.38
C ARG A 460 4.74 -5.35 -17.73
N LEU A 461 3.90 -5.82 -16.81
CA LEU A 461 4.06 -7.14 -16.20
C LEU A 461 3.33 -8.22 -17.02
N PRO A 462 3.81 -9.48 -16.97
CA PRO A 462 3.15 -10.58 -17.66
C PRO A 462 1.76 -10.83 -17.06
N ILE A 463 0.75 -10.93 -17.94
CA ILE A 463 -0.61 -11.29 -17.54
C ILE A 463 -0.62 -12.76 -17.08
N PRO A 464 -1.11 -13.08 -15.86
CA PRO A 464 -1.09 -14.44 -15.36
C PRO A 464 -1.98 -15.37 -16.19
N VAL A 465 -1.47 -16.54 -16.58
CA VAL A 465 -2.26 -17.55 -17.30
C VAL A 465 -3.01 -18.41 -16.29
N ILE A 466 -4.34 -18.29 -16.25
CA ILE A 466 -5.20 -19.06 -15.35
C ILE A 466 -6.09 -20.00 -16.17
N SER A 467 -6.02 -21.30 -15.88
CA SER A 467 -6.85 -22.30 -16.57
C SER A 467 -8.35 -21.98 -16.45
N GLY A 468 -9.00 -21.68 -17.58
CA GLY A 468 -10.44 -21.41 -17.65
C GLY A 468 -10.83 -19.94 -17.47
N VAL A 469 -9.87 -19.02 -17.38
CA VAL A 469 -10.09 -17.57 -17.40
C VAL A 469 -9.44 -17.00 -18.65
N ILE A 470 -10.18 -16.21 -19.41
CA ILE A 470 -9.65 -15.45 -20.55
C ILE A 470 -9.60 -13.99 -20.11
N PHE A 471 -8.40 -13.42 -20.04
CA PHE A 471 -8.26 -11.99 -19.84
C PHE A 471 -8.47 -11.30 -21.19
N ALA A 472 -9.44 -10.40 -21.26
CA ALA A 472 -9.68 -9.58 -22.44
C ALA A 472 -9.27 -8.15 -22.11
N GLN A 473 -8.32 -7.60 -22.87
CA GLN A 473 -7.99 -6.18 -22.76
C GLN A 473 -9.19 -5.36 -23.20
N GLU A 474 -9.60 -4.39 -22.38
CA GLU A 474 -10.48 -3.32 -22.83
C GLU A 474 -9.78 -2.50 -23.91
N SER A 475 -10.47 -2.21 -25.00
CA SER A 475 -9.93 -1.32 -26.03
C SER A 475 -9.94 0.14 -25.57
N LEU A 476 -9.02 0.96 -26.08
CA LEU A 476 -9.01 2.40 -25.82
C LEU A 476 -10.37 3.08 -26.12
N GLU A 477 -11.07 2.63 -27.17
CA GLU A 477 -12.38 3.14 -27.54
C GLU A 477 -13.47 2.79 -26.51
N GLU A 478 -13.48 1.55 -26.01
CA GLU A 478 -14.38 1.12 -24.94
C GLU A 478 -14.12 1.89 -23.65
N HIS A 479 -12.84 2.09 -23.30
CA HIS A 479 -12.45 2.85 -22.11
C HIS A 479 -12.92 4.30 -22.18
N ARG A 480 -12.73 4.96 -23.34
CA ARG A 480 -13.25 6.30 -23.61
C ARG A 480 -14.77 6.37 -23.49
N ALA A 481 -15.48 5.36 -23.99
CA ALA A 481 -16.94 5.31 -23.87
C ALA A 481 -17.38 5.24 -22.39
N LYS A 482 -16.68 4.46 -21.56
CA LYS A 482 -16.95 4.39 -20.12
C LYS A 482 -16.67 5.71 -19.39
N LEU A 483 -15.58 6.41 -19.73
CA LEU A 483 -15.26 7.72 -19.14
C LEU A 483 -16.33 8.77 -19.47
N LYS A 484 -16.83 8.79 -20.71
CA LYS A 484 -17.92 9.71 -21.11
C LYS A 484 -19.20 9.47 -20.31
N ILE A 485 -19.58 8.21 -20.09
CA ILE A 485 -20.75 7.86 -19.27
C ILE A 485 -20.54 8.34 -17.84
N LYS A 486 -19.38 8.05 -17.23
CA LYS A 486 -19.07 8.47 -15.85
C LYS A 486 -19.11 9.99 -15.67
N LYS A 487 -18.63 10.76 -16.66
CA LYS A 487 -18.71 12.24 -16.65
C LYS A 487 -20.15 12.74 -16.75
N SER A 488 -20.98 12.08 -17.56
CA SER A 488 -22.41 12.43 -17.66
C SER A 488 -23.20 12.12 -16.39
N GLU A 489 -22.85 11.05 -15.67
CA GLU A 489 -23.46 10.69 -14.39
C GLU A 489 -23.02 11.64 -13.25
N ALA A 490 -21.73 12.01 -13.21
CA ALA A 490 -21.22 12.98 -12.24
C ALA A 490 -21.75 14.41 -12.48
N GLY A 491 -22.01 14.79 -13.73
CA GLY A 491 -22.58 16.09 -14.10
C GLY A 491 -24.10 16.19 -14.01
N GLY A 492 -24.81 15.09 -13.72
CA GLY A 492 -26.27 15.02 -13.65
C GLY A 492 -26.89 15.54 -12.33
N GLY A 493 -26.07 15.93 -11.36
CA GLY A 493 -26.51 16.66 -10.17
C GLY A 493 -26.80 18.11 -10.51
N ALA A 494 -28.02 18.41 -10.98
CA ALA A 494 -28.47 19.79 -11.16
C ALA A 494 -28.26 20.59 -9.86
N PRO A 495 -27.66 21.80 -9.90
CA PRO A 495 -27.59 22.64 -8.73
C PRO A 495 -29.02 23.08 -8.40
N THR A 496 -29.52 22.68 -7.23
CA THR A 496 -30.73 23.24 -6.65
C THR A 496 -30.49 24.74 -6.44
N GLU A 497 -31.05 25.56 -7.32
CA GLU A 497 -31.19 27.01 -7.13
C GLU A 497 -31.85 27.26 -5.77
N SER A 498 -31.03 27.62 -4.78
CA SER A 498 -31.48 28.28 -3.56
C SER A 498 -31.95 29.68 -3.93
N LYS A 499 -33.23 29.81 -4.27
CA LYS A 499 -33.94 31.08 -4.29
C LYS A 499 -34.04 31.62 -2.86
N ASN A 500 -33.08 32.43 -2.46
CA ASN A 500 -33.26 33.41 -1.40
C ASN A 500 -33.01 34.81 -1.99
N GLN A 501 -34.05 35.34 -2.65
CA GLN A 501 -34.18 36.77 -2.89
C GLN A 501 -34.79 37.42 -1.63
N ALA A 502 -34.02 38.28 -0.97
CA ALA A 502 -34.56 39.30 -0.09
C ALA A 502 -34.82 40.59 -0.90
N PRO A 503 -35.93 41.31 -0.66
CA PRO A 503 -36.28 42.49 -1.42
C PRO A 503 -35.54 43.74 -0.91
N VAL A 504 -34.97 44.52 -1.82
CA VAL A 504 -34.49 45.88 -1.55
C VAL A 504 -35.67 46.85 -1.74
N PRO A 505 -35.93 47.78 -0.81
CA PRO A 505 -37.05 48.70 -0.92
C PRO A 505 -36.75 49.91 -1.81
N ASN A 506 -37.80 50.33 -2.51
CA ASN A 506 -37.91 51.58 -3.25
C ASN A 506 -37.51 52.82 -2.44
N ALA A 507 -36.69 53.68 -3.03
CA ALA A 507 -36.62 55.10 -2.69
C ALA A 507 -36.96 55.94 -3.93
N SER A 508 -38.15 56.50 -3.89
CA SER A 508 -38.68 57.50 -4.80
C SER A 508 -38.09 58.88 -4.53
N GLY A 509 -37.66 59.56 -5.60
CA GLY A 509 -37.99 60.97 -5.82
C GLY A 509 -36.93 62.03 -5.48
N MET A 510 -36.33 62.62 -6.52
CA MET A 510 -36.31 64.07 -6.65
C MET A 510 -36.11 64.51 -8.11
N LYS A 511 -36.89 65.52 -8.49
CA LYS A 511 -37.06 66.12 -9.82
C LYS A 511 -36.03 67.24 -10.07
N SER A 512 -36.01 67.65 -11.35
CA SER A 512 -35.56 68.92 -11.94
C SER A 512 -34.05 68.99 -12.26
N ALA A 513 -33.59 69.07 -13.51
CA ALA A 513 -33.90 69.89 -14.70
C ALA A 513 -32.78 70.93 -14.91
N SER A 514 -32.03 70.81 -16.01
CA SER A 514 -31.76 71.95 -16.90
C SER A 514 -31.15 71.47 -18.21
N LYS A 515 -31.63 72.09 -19.28
CA LYS A 515 -31.18 72.00 -20.67
C LYS A 515 -29.93 72.85 -20.88
N SER A 516 -29.07 72.43 -21.81
CA SER A 516 -28.49 73.20 -22.93
C SER A 516 -27.20 72.50 -23.37
N GLY A 517 -27.07 72.03 -24.61
CA GLY A 517 -26.62 72.80 -25.77
C GLY A 517 -25.43 72.04 -26.37
N VAL A 518 -25.60 71.30 -27.47
CA VAL A 518 -25.18 71.69 -28.84
C VAL A 518 -23.68 71.99 -28.97
N ASN A 519 -22.96 71.08 -29.66
CA ASN A 519 -21.97 71.26 -30.75
C ASN A 519 -20.96 70.10 -30.71
N SER A 520 -20.92 69.23 -31.73
CA SER A 520 -20.29 69.39 -33.05
C SER A 520 -18.76 69.47 -32.98
N GLY A 521 -18.08 68.63 -33.78
CA GLY A 521 -16.65 68.80 -34.07
C GLY A 521 -15.86 67.50 -34.14
N ALA A 522 -15.57 67.12 -35.38
CA ALA A 522 -14.58 66.15 -35.86
C ALA A 522 -13.23 66.11 -35.09
N GLN A 523 -12.63 64.92 -34.99
CA GLN A 523 -11.64 64.39 -35.94
C GLN A 523 -11.44 62.89 -35.72
#